data_AF-A0A3C0K9E7-F1
#
_entry.id   AF-A0A3C0K9E7-F1
#
_cell.length_a   1.000
_cell.length_b   1.000
_cell.length_c   1.000
_cell.angle_alpha   90.00
_cell.angle_beta   90.00
_cell.angle_gamma   90.00
#
_symmetry.space_group_name_H-M   'P 1'
#
loop_
_entity.id
_entity.type
_entity.pdbx_description
1 polymer ?
#
loop_
_entity_poly.entity_id
_entity_poly.type
_entity_poly.pdbx_seq_one_letter_code
_entity_poly.pdbx_strand_id
1 'polypeptide(L)'
;SASATALSLSPEGIRDFMDNLDFYRERIVLRPQEISNHPEIIRRLGLIAMNGMIEADIYGNVNSTHLMGTRIMNGIGGSGDFARNAYLSIFMTGSVAKGGSISCIVPMVSHVDHTEHDVQIIVTEQGLADLRGLAPRERARLVIERCAHPDYRDALNDYLSRAESLGRSGRAGLHTPHLLDEALSWHARFEQQGDMRVAQDR
;
A
#
# COMPACT_ATOMS: atom_id res chain seq x y z
N SER A 1 14.38 -14.14 19.75
CA SER A 1 13.65 -15.30 19.19
C SER A 1 12.64 -14.81 18.18
N ALA A 2 12.22 -15.63 17.23
CA ALA A 2 11.23 -15.37 16.19
C ALA A 2 10.06 -16.36 16.32
N SER A 3 8.85 -15.92 15.98
CA SER A 3 7.65 -16.75 15.91
C SER A 3 7.03 -16.60 14.51
N ALA A 4 6.76 -17.70 13.82
CA ALA A 4 6.24 -17.69 12.45
C ALA A 4 5.38 -18.93 12.17
N THR A 5 4.72 -18.97 11.01
CA THR A 5 4.09 -20.20 10.50
C THR A 5 5.07 -21.06 9.71
N ALA A 6 5.90 -20.42 8.90
CA ALA A 6 6.84 -21.07 7.99
C ALA A 6 8.15 -20.31 7.90
N LEU A 7 9.18 -20.96 7.38
CA LEU A 7 10.45 -20.36 7.03
C LEU A 7 10.48 -20.11 5.51
N SER A 8 10.76 -18.87 5.11
CA SER A 8 10.98 -18.49 3.72
C SER A 8 12.43 -18.02 3.59
N LEU A 9 13.31 -18.94 3.19
CA LEU A 9 14.76 -18.74 3.14
C LEU A 9 15.27 -18.96 1.72
N SER A 10 16.34 -18.25 1.34
CA SER A 10 17.05 -18.52 0.08
C SER A 10 17.75 -19.89 0.13
N PRO A 11 18.20 -20.44 -1.01
CA PRO A 11 19.00 -21.67 -1.02
C PRO A 11 20.22 -21.62 -0.07
N GLU A 12 20.90 -20.47 -0.01
CA GLU A 12 22.01 -20.22 0.91
C GLU A 12 21.54 -20.21 2.36
N GLY A 13 20.41 -19.55 2.66
CA GLY A 13 19.85 -19.48 4.00
C GLY A 13 19.36 -20.84 4.52
N ILE A 14 18.86 -21.71 3.64
CA ILE A 14 18.52 -23.09 4.00
C ILE A 14 19.77 -23.87 4.39
N ARG A 15 20.87 -23.73 3.62
CA ARG A 15 22.14 -24.39 3.96
C ARG A 15 22.64 -23.94 5.33
N ASP A 16 22.71 -22.63 5.57
CA ASP A 16 23.12 -22.07 6.87
C ASP A 16 22.22 -22.54 8.03
N PHE A 17 20.90 -22.58 7.80
CA PHE A 17 19.94 -23.05 8.80
C PHE A 17 20.16 -24.53 9.16
N MET A 18 20.40 -25.38 8.17
CA MET A 18 20.65 -26.81 8.38
C MET A 18 21.99 -27.06 9.06
N ASP A 19 23.03 -26.31 8.68
CA ASP A 19 24.37 -26.41 9.26
C ASP A 19 24.40 -25.94 10.74
N ASN A 20 23.47 -25.07 11.14
CA ASN A 20 23.39 -24.48 12.49
C ASN A 20 22.05 -24.76 13.21
N LEU A 21 21.45 -25.94 12.99
CA LEU A 21 20.08 -26.23 13.44
C LEU A 21 19.86 -26.07 14.96
N ASP A 22 20.79 -26.53 15.79
CA ASP A 22 20.66 -26.44 17.25
C ASP A 22 20.62 -24.98 17.73
N PHE A 23 21.39 -24.11 17.09
CA PHE A 23 21.38 -22.67 17.39
C PHE A 23 20.02 -22.04 17.05
N TYR A 24 19.45 -22.36 15.89
CA TYR A 24 18.18 -21.78 15.45
C TYR A 24 16.96 -22.38 16.16
N ARG A 25 17.01 -23.66 16.54
CA ARG A 25 15.93 -24.37 17.24
C ARG A 25 15.51 -23.68 18.54
N GLU A 26 16.47 -23.13 19.28
CA GLU A 26 16.20 -22.40 20.54
C GLU A 26 15.60 -21.01 20.31
N ARG A 27 15.67 -20.49 19.08
CA ARG A 27 15.34 -19.10 18.74
C ARG A 27 14.11 -19.00 17.86
N ILE A 28 13.64 -20.07 17.24
CA ILE A 28 12.50 -20.06 16.31
C ILE A 28 11.38 -20.95 16.85
N VAL A 29 10.18 -20.39 16.89
CA VAL A 29 8.95 -21.15 17.19
C VAL A 29 8.04 -21.11 15.98
N LEU A 30 7.75 -22.29 15.41
CA LEU A 30 6.76 -22.44 14.36
C LEU A 30 5.39 -22.75 14.96
N ARG A 31 4.36 -22.03 14.52
CA ARG A 31 2.98 -22.16 15.00
C ARG A 31 2.03 -22.35 13.81
N PRO A 32 0.85 -22.96 13.99
CA PRO A 32 -0.18 -22.93 12.96
C PRO A 32 -0.57 -21.48 12.60
N GLN A 33 -1.00 -21.25 11.36
CA GLN A 33 -1.40 -19.93 10.88
C GLN A 33 -2.53 -19.31 11.72
N GLU A 34 -3.44 -20.15 12.23
CA GLU A 34 -4.54 -19.73 13.11
C GLU A 34 -4.05 -19.09 14.41
N ILE A 35 -2.81 -19.37 14.82
CA ILE A 35 -2.18 -18.77 16.00
C ILE A 35 -1.25 -17.62 15.59
N SER A 36 -0.39 -17.81 14.59
CA SER A 36 0.57 -16.75 14.19
C SER A 36 -0.14 -15.51 13.67
N ASN A 37 -1.31 -15.67 13.04
CA ASN A 37 -2.09 -14.60 12.45
C ASN A 37 -3.33 -14.25 13.29
N HIS A 38 -3.44 -14.77 14.51
CA HIS A 38 -4.65 -14.57 15.31
C HIS A 38 -4.81 -13.08 15.69
N PRO A 39 -5.92 -12.41 15.32
CA PRO A 39 -6.14 -10.98 15.57
C PRO A 39 -5.91 -10.56 17.03
N GLU A 40 -6.41 -11.38 17.96
CA GLU A 40 -6.28 -11.15 19.39
C GLU A 40 -4.81 -11.12 19.84
N ILE A 41 -3.99 -12.05 19.34
CA ILE A 41 -2.57 -12.16 19.72
C ILE A 41 -1.79 -10.99 19.13
N ILE A 42 -2.03 -10.68 17.86
CA ILE A 42 -1.40 -9.54 17.16
C ILE A 42 -1.63 -8.26 17.95
N ARG A 43 -2.89 -8.02 18.35
CA ARG A 43 -3.28 -6.82 19.11
C ARG A 43 -2.72 -6.83 20.54
N ARG A 44 -2.81 -7.95 21.24
CA ARG A 44 -2.34 -8.09 22.62
C ARG A 44 -0.83 -7.84 22.74
N LEU A 45 -0.06 -8.31 21.75
CA LEU A 45 1.39 -8.13 21.73
C LEU A 45 1.82 -6.75 21.17
N GLY A 46 0.90 -5.97 20.61
CA GLY A 46 1.19 -4.63 20.09
C GLY A 46 2.19 -4.66 18.93
N LEU A 47 1.99 -5.57 17.96
CA LEU A 47 2.95 -5.77 16.87
C LEU A 47 3.07 -4.54 15.96
N ILE A 48 4.22 -4.39 15.31
CA ILE A 48 4.40 -3.48 14.17
C ILE A 48 4.26 -4.33 12.90
N ALA A 49 3.21 -4.08 12.12
CA ALA A 49 2.97 -4.71 10.84
C ALA A 49 3.64 -3.91 9.71
N MET A 50 4.49 -4.58 8.93
CA MET A 50 5.10 -4.02 7.73
C MET A 50 4.74 -4.90 6.54
N ASN A 51 3.98 -4.36 5.60
CA ASN A 51 3.45 -5.09 4.45
C ASN A 51 3.89 -4.43 3.14
N GLY A 52 4.08 -5.24 2.11
CA GLY A 52 4.16 -4.76 0.74
C GLY A 52 2.79 -4.38 0.19
N MET A 53 2.75 -3.57 -0.87
CA MET A 53 1.53 -3.24 -1.61
C MET A 53 1.77 -3.09 -3.11
N ILE A 54 0.71 -3.22 -3.92
CA ILE A 54 0.71 -2.92 -5.36
C ILE A 54 0.62 -1.41 -5.58
N GLU A 55 -0.39 -0.78 -4.98
CA GLU A 55 -0.66 0.65 -5.09
C GLU A 55 -1.40 1.16 -3.85
N ALA A 56 -1.27 2.44 -3.57
CA ALA A 56 -2.12 3.18 -2.64
C ALA A 56 -2.74 4.37 -3.35
N ASP A 57 -3.95 4.75 -2.95
CA ASP A 57 -4.49 6.03 -3.38
C ASP A 57 -4.02 7.17 -2.49
N ILE A 58 -4.26 8.40 -2.94
CA ILE A 58 -3.91 9.60 -2.18
C ILE A 58 -4.59 9.62 -0.80
N TYR A 59 -5.75 8.98 -0.63
CA TYR A 59 -6.45 8.91 0.66
C TYR A 59 -5.89 7.83 1.61
N GLY A 60 -4.99 6.99 1.11
CA GLY A 60 -4.33 5.94 1.86
C GLY A 60 -5.16 4.66 1.98
N ASN A 61 -6.04 4.38 1.02
CA ASN A 61 -6.50 3.02 0.78
C ASN A 61 -5.41 2.26 0.02
N VAL A 62 -5.30 0.95 0.25
CA VAL A 62 -4.25 0.10 -0.31
C VAL A 62 -4.82 -1.09 -1.07
N ASN A 63 -4.22 -1.36 -2.22
CA ASN A 63 -4.38 -2.56 -3.02
C ASN A 63 -3.13 -3.44 -2.87
N SER A 64 -3.31 -4.69 -2.47
CA SER A 64 -2.24 -5.68 -2.29
C SER A 64 -2.35 -6.84 -3.28
N THR A 65 -3.43 -6.90 -4.08
CA THR A 65 -3.83 -8.13 -4.77
C THR A 65 -4.06 -7.98 -6.27
N HIS A 66 -4.82 -6.98 -6.71
CA HIS A 66 -5.36 -6.93 -8.08
C HIS A 66 -4.65 -5.86 -8.91
N LEU A 67 -3.81 -6.27 -9.86
CA LEU A 67 -3.29 -5.37 -10.88
C LEU A 67 -4.45 -4.88 -11.76
N MET A 68 -4.56 -3.56 -11.89
CA MET A 68 -5.62 -2.90 -12.66
C MET A 68 -7.02 -3.39 -12.26
N GLY A 69 -7.22 -3.68 -10.98
CA GLY A 69 -8.49 -4.07 -10.38
C GLY A 69 -8.99 -5.48 -10.70
N THR A 70 -8.34 -6.21 -11.61
CA THR A 70 -8.90 -7.47 -12.15
C THR A 70 -7.91 -8.62 -12.26
N ARG A 71 -6.59 -8.37 -12.34
CA ARG A 71 -5.59 -9.45 -12.48
C ARG A 71 -4.92 -9.72 -11.14
N ILE A 72 -5.11 -10.93 -10.60
CA ILE A 72 -4.50 -11.31 -9.33
C ILE A 72 -2.98 -11.44 -9.45
N MET A 73 -2.25 -10.90 -8.46
CA MET A 73 -0.80 -11.09 -8.32
C MET A 73 -0.50 -12.38 -7.55
N ASN A 74 -0.89 -12.41 -6.27
CA ASN A 74 -0.74 -13.57 -5.39
C ASN A 74 -2.06 -13.80 -4.63
N GLY A 75 -2.38 -12.90 -3.70
CA GLY A 75 -3.54 -12.95 -2.82
C GLY A 75 -3.28 -12.08 -1.58
N ILE A 76 -4.33 -11.80 -0.81
CA ILE A 76 -4.23 -10.90 0.36
C ILE A 76 -3.32 -11.48 1.46
N GLY A 77 -3.28 -12.81 1.57
CA GLY A 77 -2.50 -13.49 2.60
C GLY A 77 -2.89 -13.03 4.00
N GLY A 78 -1.89 -12.83 4.86
CA GLY A 78 -2.10 -12.33 6.22
C GLY A 78 -2.12 -10.80 6.34
N SER A 79 -2.00 -10.03 5.25
CA SER A 79 -1.84 -8.57 5.37
C SER A 79 -3.03 -7.94 6.09
N GLY A 80 -4.25 -8.44 5.89
CA GLY A 80 -5.45 -7.99 6.59
C GLY A 80 -5.44 -8.33 8.09
N ASP A 81 -4.97 -9.54 8.44
CA ASP A 81 -4.85 -9.97 9.85
C ASP A 81 -3.94 -9.02 10.63
N PHE A 82 -2.79 -8.66 10.04
CA PHE A 82 -1.81 -7.81 10.68
C PHE A 82 -2.17 -6.32 10.58
N ALA A 83 -2.57 -5.80 9.42
CA ALA A 83 -2.81 -4.37 9.23
C ALA A 83 -3.90 -3.82 10.16
N ARG A 84 -4.99 -4.57 10.36
CA ARG A 84 -6.10 -4.13 11.21
C ARG A 84 -5.84 -4.26 12.70
N ASN A 85 -4.98 -5.22 13.11
CA ASN A 85 -4.84 -5.60 14.52
C ASN A 85 -3.50 -5.17 15.14
N ALA A 86 -2.52 -4.79 14.32
CA ALA A 86 -1.24 -4.29 14.80
C ALA A 86 -1.37 -2.93 15.51
N TYR A 87 -0.38 -2.64 16.35
CA TYR A 87 -0.25 -1.32 16.98
C TYR A 87 0.13 -0.24 15.97
N LEU A 88 0.98 -0.59 15.00
CA LEU A 88 1.32 0.23 13.84
C LEU A 88 1.25 -0.63 12.58
N SER A 89 0.57 -0.12 11.56
CA SER A 89 0.38 -0.71 10.24
C SER A 89 1.05 0.17 9.19
N ILE A 90 2.10 -0.39 8.59
CA ILE A 90 2.99 0.26 7.65
C ILE A 90 2.90 -0.49 6.32
N PHE A 91 2.64 0.27 5.25
CA PHE A 91 2.67 -0.24 3.89
C PHE A 91 3.83 0.38 3.12
N MET A 92 4.54 -0.44 2.34
CA MET A 92 5.72 -0.03 1.60
C MET A 92 5.72 -0.57 0.18
N THR A 93 6.18 0.26 -0.76
CA THR A 93 6.38 -0.09 -2.17
C THR A 93 7.32 0.92 -2.82
N GLY A 94 7.83 0.63 -4.01
CA GLY A 94 8.49 1.67 -4.82
C GLY A 94 7.46 2.69 -5.28
N SER A 95 7.80 3.98 -5.40
CA SER A 95 6.82 4.99 -5.83
C SER A 95 6.36 4.82 -7.28
N VAL A 96 7.12 4.06 -8.08
CA VAL A 96 6.80 3.64 -9.43
C VAL A 96 7.08 2.16 -9.66
N ALA A 97 6.41 1.57 -10.66
CA ALA A 97 6.64 0.23 -11.16
C ALA A 97 6.89 0.24 -12.68
N LYS A 98 7.27 -0.94 -13.22
CA LYS A 98 7.51 -1.16 -14.67
C LYS A 98 8.43 -0.12 -15.33
N GLY A 99 9.53 0.22 -14.65
CA GLY A 99 10.51 1.17 -15.18
C GLY A 99 10.01 2.62 -15.23
N GLY A 100 9.06 2.98 -14.37
CA GLY A 100 8.53 4.35 -14.26
C GLY A 100 7.24 4.58 -15.05
N SER A 101 6.70 3.58 -15.74
CA SER A 101 5.45 3.74 -16.52
C SER A 101 4.17 3.56 -15.70
N ILE A 102 4.27 3.04 -14.47
CA ILE A 102 3.17 2.92 -13.53
C ILE A 102 3.52 3.71 -12.27
N SER A 103 2.60 4.55 -11.79
CA SER A 103 2.66 5.12 -10.44
C SER A 103 2.09 4.15 -9.42
N CYS A 104 2.76 3.97 -8.29
CA CYS A 104 2.21 3.23 -7.15
C CYS A 104 1.38 4.11 -6.19
N ILE A 105 1.39 5.43 -6.39
CA ILE A 105 0.44 6.36 -5.76
C ILE A 105 -0.55 6.86 -6.82
N VAL A 106 -1.84 6.58 -6.66
CA VAL A 106 -2.87 6.81 -7.69
C VAL A 106 -4.01 7.71 -7.17
N PRO A 107 -4.84 8.29 -8.05
CA PRO A 107 -6.02 9.04 -7.62
C PRO A 107 -7.02 8.22 -6.79
N MET A 108 -7.29 6.98 -7.22
CA MET A 108 -8.12 5.99 -6.54
C MET A 108 -7.54 4.60 -6.82
N VAL A 109 -7.48 3.73 -5.81
CA VAL A 109 -7.01 2.36 -6.03
C VAL A 109 -8.02 1.61 -6.88
N SER A 110 -7.52 0.75 -7.75
CA SER A 110 -8.37 -0.07 -8.63
C SER A 110 -9.06 -1.23 -7.89
N HIS A 111 -8.56 -1.59 -6.70
CA HIS A 111 -9.14 -2.55 -5.76
C HIS A 111 -8.73 -2.16 -4.34
N VAL A 112 -9.59 -2.41 -3.35
CA VAL A 112 -9.30 -2.09 -1.94
C VAL A 112 -9.17 -3.38 -1.14
N ASP A 113 -7.95 -3.68 -0.68
CA ASP A 113 -7.70 -4.73 0.32
C ASP A 113 -7.68 -4.15 1.75
N HIS A 114 -7.16 -2.93 1.90
CA HIS A 114 -7.04 -2.24 3.18
C HIS A 114 -7.58 -0.81 3.03
N THR A 115 -8.54 -0.46 3.88
CA THR A 115 -9.13 0.88 3.86
C THR A 115 -8.22 1.89 4.57
N GLU A 116 -8.54 3.17 4.48
CA GLU A 116 -7.81 4.25 5.14
C GLU A 116 -7.70 4.07 6.67
N HIS A 117 -8.59 3.27 7.27
CA HIS A 117 -8.60 2.97 8.70
C HIS A 117 -7.58 1.89 9.11
N ASP A 118 -7.20 1.00 8.19
CA ASP A 118 -6.21 -0.06 8.43
C ASP A 118 -4.78 0.40 8.10
N VAL A 119 -4.63 1.59 7.51
CA VAL A 119 -3.37 2.13 6.97
C VAL A 119 -2.97 3.39 7.74
N GLN A 120 -1.88 3.30 8.51
CA GLN A 120 -1.37 4.44 9.27
C GLN A 120 -0.10 5.05 8.67
N ILE A 121 0.78 4.26 8.06
CA ILE A 121 2.02 4.76 7.46
C ILE A 121 2.18 4.21 6.06
N ILE A 122 2.54 5.09 5.11
CA ILE A 122 2.95 4.71 3.76
C ILE A 122 4.42 5.11 3.56
N VAL A 123 5.22 4.21 2.98
CA VAL A 123 6.64 4.44 2.70
C VAL A 123 6.94 4.12 1.23
N THR A 124 7.66 5.02 0.58
CA THR A 124 8.32 4.78 -0.71
C THR A 124 9.77 5.25 -0.65
N GLU A 125 10.54 5.06 -1.71
CA GLU A 125 11.90 5.62 -1.79
C GLU A 125 11.93 7.16 -1.82
N GLN A 126 10.78 7.82 -1.99
CA GLN A 126 10.64 9.28 -1.93
C GLN A 126 10.55 9.81 -0.49
N GLY A 127 10.10 8.99 0.45
CA GLY A 127 9.86 9.39 1.83
C GLY A 127 8.78 8.56 2.54
N LEU A 128 8.33 9.10 3.68
CA LEU A 128 7.35 8.47 4.57
C LEU A 128 6.22 9.46 4.87
N ALA A 129 4.97 8.97 4.78
CA ALA A 129 3.77 9.68 5.20
C ALA A 129 3.16 9.02 6.45
N ASP A 130 3.14 9.74 7.57
CA ASP A 130 2.45 9.33 8.81
C ASP A 130 1.03 9.91 8.81
N LEU A 131 0.04 9.03 8.70
CA LEU A 131 -1.35 9.39 8.43
C LEU A 131 -2.23 9.37 9.67
N ARG A 132 -1.63 9.17 10.86
CA ARG A 132 -2.37 9.08 12.13
C ARG A 132 -2.99 10.43 12.47
N GLY A 133 -4.27 10.42 12.81
CA GLY A 133 -5.01 11.62 13.21
C GLY A 133 -5.35 12.59 12.08
N LEU A 134 -5.07 12.24 10.83
CA LEU A 134 -5.34 13.09 9.66
C LEU A 134 -6.68 12.77 9.01
N ALA A 135 -7.41 13.81 8.60
CA ALA A 135 -8.58 13.68 7.74
C ALA A 135 -8.16 13.30 6.29
N PRO A 136 -9.06 12.73 5.46
CA PRO A 136 -8.71 12.26 4.11
C PRO A 136 -7.98 13.29 3.24
N ARG A 137 -8.39 14.56 3.29
CA ARG A 137 -7.75 15.65 2.56
C ARG A 137 -6.33 15.99 3.04
N GLU A 138 -6.05 15.80 4.33
CA GLU A 138 -4.71 15.99 4.90
C GLU A 138 -3.83 14.79 4.55
N ARG A 139 -4.38 13.57 4.58
CA ARG A 139 -3.73 12.34 4.09
C ARG A 139 -3.33 12.50 2.62
N ALA A 140 -4.23 12.95 1.76
CA ALA A 140 -3.96 13.21 0.34
C ALA A 140 -2.76 14.11 0.11
N ARG A 141 -2.72 15.28 0.77
CA ARG A 141 -1.59 16.20 0.63
C ARG A 141 -0.28 15.55 1.08
N LEU A 142 -0.29 14.87 2.23
CA LEU A 142 0.92 14.27 2.80
C LEU A 142 1.43 13.08 1.97
N VAL A 143 0.54 12.21 1.49
CA VAL A 143 0.88 11.09 0.61
C VAL A 143 1.47 11.59 -0.70
N ILE A 144 0.87 12.61 -1.32
CA ILE A 144 1.39 13.21 -2.56
C ILE A 144 2.78 13.84 -2.32
N GLU A 145 2.94 14.60 -1.23
CA GLU A 145 4.19 15.28 -0.90
C GLU A 145 5.33 14.29 -0.62
N ARG A 146 5.06 13.25 0.18
CA ARG A 146 6.09 12.39 0.77
C ARG A 146 6.34 11.10 0.01
N CYS A 147 5.34 10.57 -0.69
CA CYS A 147 5.40 9.21 -1.22
C CYS A 147 5.30 9.15 -2.75
N ALA A 148 4.69 10.15 -3.40
CA ALA A 148 4.56 10.15 -4.86
C ALA A 148 5.88 10.49 -5.56
N HIS A 149 6.15 9.77 -6.66
CA HIS A 149 7.29 10.04 -7.53
C HIS A 149 7.16 11.44 -8.17
N PRO A 150 8.28 12.17 -8.40
CA PRO A 150 8.27 13.48 -9.05
C PRO A 150 7.48 13.51 -10.37
N ASP A 151 7.64 12.49 -11.23
CA ASP A 151 6.93 12.37 -12.51
C ASP A 151 5.39 12.37 -12.41
N TYR A 152 4.83 12.01 -11.25
CA TYR A 152 3.38 11.87 -11.04
C TYR A 152 2.81 12.88 -10.04
N ARG A 153 3.67 13.54 -9.26
CA ARG A 153 3.25 14.44 -8.16
C ARG A 153 2.38 15.59 -8.64
N ASP A 154 2.76 16.23 -9.74
CA ASP A 154 2.00 17.36 -10.28
C ASP A 154 0.61 16.93 -10.79
N ALA A 155 0.53 15.78 -11.42
CA ALA A 155 -0.75 15.23 -11.90
C ALA A 155 -1.68 14.82 -10.74
N LEU A 156 -1.15 14.32 -9.62
CA LEU A 156 -1.94 14.04 -8.42
C LEU A 156 -2.43 15.33 -7.75
N ASN A 157 -1.58 16.36 -7.68
CA ASN A 157 -1.96 17.68 -7.16
C ASN A 157 -3.04 18.34 -8.01
N ASP A 158 -2.96 18.23 -9.34
CA ASP A 158 -3.99 18.68 -10.26
C ASP A 158 -5.32 17.94 -10.01
N TYR A 159 -5.30 16.60 -9.96
CA TYR A 159 -6.49 15.79 -9.66
C TYR A 159 -7.15 16.23 -8.36
N LEU A 160 -6.39 16.32 -7.26
CA LEU A 160 -6.90 16.71 -5.95
C LEU A 160 -7.47 18.14 -5.98
N SER A 161 -6.80 19.08 -6.64
CA SER A 161 -7.26 20.47 -6.73
C SER A 161 -8.58 20.60 -7.48
N ARG A 162 -8.73 19.90 -8.61
CA ARG A 162 -9.98 19.87 -9.39
C ARG A 162 -11.10 19.15 -8.63
N ALA A 163 -10.80 18.04 -7.95
CA ALA A 163 -11.76 17.34 -7.10
C ALA A 163 -12.24 18.22 -5.93
N GLU A 164 -11.34 18.94 -5.26
CA GLU A 164 -11.70 19.89 -4.20
C GLU A 164 -12.54 21.06 -4.72
N SER A 165 -12.23 21.58 -5.92
CA SER A 165 -13.01 22.63 -6.56
C SER A 165 -14.47 22.19 -6.81
N LEU A 166 -14.66 20.99 -7.35
CA LEU A 166 -15.98 20.40 -7.56
C LEU A 166 -16.74 20.20 -6.23
N GLY A 167 -16.04 19.77 -5.17
CA GLY A 167 -16.60 19.68 -3.82
C GLY A 167 -17.02 21.03 -3.26
N ARG A 168 -16.19 22.08 -3.41
CA ARG A 168 -16.50 23.45 -2.96
C ARG A 168 -17.66 24.09 -3.71
N SER A 169 -17.87 23.72 -4.98
CA SER A 169 -19.02 24.21 -5.75
C SER A 169 -20.34 23.54 -5.34
N GLY A 170 -20.34 22.61 -4.38
CA GLY A 170 -21.53 21.87 -3.93
C GLY A 170 -22.02 20.81 -4.92
N ARG A 171 -21.26 20.52 -5.97
CA ARG A 171 -21.61 19.51 -6.99
C ARG A 171 -21.17 18.10 -6.59
N ALA A 172 -20.27 17.98 -5.61
CA ALA A 172 -19.77 16.73 -5.05
C ALA A 172 -19.46 16.87 -3.55
N GLY A 173 -19.13 15.76 -2.89
CA GLY A 173 -18.67 15.77 -1.49
C GLY A 173 -17.25 16.29 -1.34
N LEU A 174 -16.96 16.97 -0.22
CA LEU A 174 -15.64 17.52 0.09
C LEU A 174 -14.89 16.74 1.19
N HIS A 175 -15.51 15.75 1.83
CA HIS A 175 -14.83 14.94 2.85
C HIS A 175 -13.67 14.13 2.24
N THR A 176 -13.98 13.40 1.16
CA THR A 176 -13.03 12.61 0.35
C THR A 176 -13.29 12.96 -1.13
N PRO A 177 -12.70 14.04 -1.65
CA PRO A 177 -13.09 14.58 -2.95
C PRO A 177 -12.60 13.71 -4.11
N HIS A 178 -13.50 13.31 -5.01
CA HIS A 178 -13.14 12.56 -6.22
C HIS A 178 -13.78 13.18 -7.47
N LEU A 179 -13.09 13.02 -8.59
CA LEU A 179 -13.65 13.13 -9.94
C LEU A 179 -13.93 11.71 -10.43
N LEU A 180 -15.19 11.29 -10.43
CA LEU A 180 -15.56 9.88 -10.68
C LEU A 180 -15.32 9.44 -12.13
N ASP A 181 -15.35 10.38 -13.07
CA ASP A 181 -15.03 10.19 -14.49
C ASP A 181 -13.53 9.97 -14.74
N GLU A 182 -12.66 10.45 -13.84
CA GLU A 182 -11.22 10.36 -13.99
C GLU A 182 -10.52 9.48 -12.96
N ALA A 183 -11.21 9.03 -11.91
CA ALA A 183 -10.64 8.34 -10.74
C ALA A 183 -9.78 7.10 -11.10
N LEU A 184 -10.20 6.34 -12.12
CA LEU A 184 -9.49 5.15 -12.62
C LEU A 184 -8.86 5.36 -14.01
N SER A 185 -8.79 6.62 -14.47
CA SER A 185 -8.30 6.94 -15.82
C SER A 185 -6.83 6.57 -16.02
N TRP A 186 -6.02 6.57 -14.96
CA TRP A 186 -4.60 6.19 -15.03
C TRP A 186 -4.46 4.70 -15.32
N HIS A 187 -5.24 3.85 -14.65
CA HIS A 187 -5.31 2.41 -14.91
C HIS A 187 -5.77 2.14 -16.35
N ALA A 188 -6.84 2.81 -16.79
CA ALA A 188 -7.34 2.69 -18.15
C ALA A 188 -6.29 3.11 -19.20
N ARG A 189 -5.53 4.18 -18.93
CA ARG A 189 -4.44 4.64 -19.80
C ARG A 189 -3.32 3.63 -19.89
N PHE A 190 -2.90 3.04 -18.76
CA PHE A 190 -1.89 2.00 -18.76
C PHE A 190 -2.31 0.76 -19.57
N GLU A 191 -3.57 0.31 -19.44
CA GLU A 191 -4.10 -0.80 -20.26
C GLU A 191 -4.08 -0.49 -21.76
N GLN A 192 -4.33 0.76 -22.15
CA GLN A 192 -4.40 1.17 -23.54
C GLN A 192 -3.03 1.48 -24.16
N GLN A 193 -2.12 2.05 -23.37
CA GLN A 193 -0.91 2.71 -23.87
C GLN A 193 0.39 2.17 -23.25
N GLY A 194 0.31 1.36 -22.19
CA GLY A 194 1.47 0.86 -21.45
C GLY A 194 2.15 1.87 -20.53
N ASP A 195 1.57 3.07 -20.38
CA ASP A 195 2.09 4.14 -19.52
C ASP A 195 0.93 4.92 -18.86
N MET A 196 1.06 5.23 -17.58
CA MET A 196 0.11 6.06 -16.84
C MET A 196 0.31 7.55 -17.07
N ARG A 197 1.44 8.01 -17.62
CA ARG A 197 1.67 9.44 -17.92
C ARG A 197 0.83 9.86 -19.12
N VAL A 198 0.38 11.12 -19.11
CA VAL A 198 -0.21 11.72 -20.31
C VAL A 198 0.91 11.86 -21.34
N ALA A 199 0.65 11.51 -22.60
CA ALA A 199 1.58 11.80 -23.68
C ALA A 199 1.86 13.31 -23.67
N GLN A 200 3.12 13.70 -23.39
CA GLN A 200 3.53 15.07 -23.61
C GLN A 200 3.58 15.26 -25.13
N ASP A 201 2.81 16.22 -25.65
CA ASP A 201 2.97 16.68 -27.03
C ASP A 201 4.45 17.08 -27.19
N ARG A 202 5.15 16.36 -28.06
CA ARG A 202 6.53 16.67 -28.44
C ARG A 202 6.55 17.82 -29.44
#